data_AF-A0A6A6WPM6-F1
#
_entry.id   AF-A0A6A6WPM6-F1
#
_cell.length_a   1.000
_cell.length_b   1.000
_cell.length_c   1.000
_cell.angle_alpha   90.00
_cell.angle_beta   90.00
_cell.angle_gamma   90.00
#
_symmetry.space_group_name_H-M   'P 1'
#
loop_
_entity.id
_entity.type
_entity.pdbx_description
1 polymer ?
#
loop_
_entity_poly.entity_id
_entity_poly.type
_entity_poly.pdbx_seq_one_letter_code
_entity_poly.pdbx_strand_id
1 'polypeptide(L)'
;MEGYIPDPTWDNLSWPLLHTLELNDLFLSSNSFVGFITRHDKTLSSLALMRIGISGGTWEEPLQEVTKMKQLCHFHLIDLFQPAPSVEDPHSFELIELIDTKIGTEVVLGNKDDINLATEVFRHKFWTTELDSEYLVDLRLVRAVVEGEISYKNGRWEGECRRGGIVGVRPPA
;
A
#
# COMPACT_ATOMS: atom_id res chain seq x y z
N MET A 1 -14.73 12.63 -10.80
CA MET A 1 -14.14 12.96 -12.11
C MET A 1 -12.70 12.53 -11.96
N GLU A 2 -12.39 11.29 -12.35
CA GLU A 2 -11.05 10.71 -12.16
C GLU A 2 -10.09 11.32 -13.17
N GLY A 3 -8.93 11.77 -12.68
CA GLY A 3 -7.86 12.28 -13.52
C GLY A 3 -6.92 11.17 -13.96
N TYR A 4 -6.31 11.34 -15.13
CA TYR A 4 -5.24 10.48 -15.63
C TYR A 4 -4.05 11.35 -15.98
N ILE A 5 -2.84 10.97 -15.55
CA ILE A 5 -1.60 11.62 -15.97
C ILE A 5 -0.97 10.75 -17.06
N PRO A 6 -0.92 11.21 -18.32
CA PRO A 6 -0.29 10.45 -19.39
C PRO A 6 1.18 10.16 -19.11
N ASP A 7 1.64 8.94 -19.38
CA ASP A 7 3.03 8.47 -19.27
C ASP A 7 4.09 9.51 -19.69
N PRO A 8 4.03 10.14 -20.88
CA PRO A 8 5.04 11.13 -21.28
C PRO A 8 5.05 12.40 -20.41
N THR A 9 3.97 12.67 -19.68
CA THR A 9 3.90 13.80 -18.75
C THR A 9 4.81 13.56 -17.56
N TRP A 10 4.90 12.33 -17.06
CA TRP A 10 5.72 11.97 -15.90
C TRP A 10 7.20 12.25 -16.12
N ASP A 11 7.71 12.10 -17.34
CA ASP A 11 9.10 12.43 -17.66
C ASP A 11 9.40 13.92 -17.55
N ASN A 12 8.39 14.76 -17.74
CA ASN A 12 8.51 16.20 -17.58
C ASN A 12 8.35 16.66 -16.11
N LEU A 13 7.87 15.79 -15.22
CA LEU A 13 7.71 16.05 -13.78
C LEU A 13 9.05 15.82 -13.05
N SER A 14 10.05 16.62 -13.39
CA SER A 14 11.37 16.61 -12.78
C SER A 14 11.66 17.93 -12.07
N TRP A 15 11.58 17.90 -10.74
CA TRP A 15 11.91 19.03 -9.87
C TRP A 15 13.04 18.65 -8.91
N PRO A 16 14.24 19.25 -9.06
CA PRO A 16 15.42 18.88 -8.28
C PRO A 16 15.32 19.03 -6.75
N LEU A 17 14.30 19.73 -6.25
CA LEU A 17 14.09 20.01 -4.83
C LEU A 17 12.67 19.61 -4.37
N LEU A 18 12.08 18.61 -5.02
CA LEU A 18 10.77 18.13 -4.61
C LEU A 18 10.87 17.40 -3.27
N HIS A 19 10.26 17.96 -2.24
CA HIS A 19 10.22 17.39 -0.89
C HIS A 19 8.88 16.75 -0.55
N THR A 20 7.79 17.29 -1.10
CA THR A 20 6.42 16.86 -0.80
C THR A 20 5.67 16.60 -2.09
N LEU A 21 5.00 15.45 -2.16
CA LEU A 21 4.06 15.12 -3.22
C LEU A 21 2.74 14.66 -2.59
N GLU A 22 1.65 15.25 -3.05
CA GLU A 22 0.30 14.83 -2.74
C GLU A 22 -0.44 14.59 -4.05
N LEU A 23 -1.02 13.40 -4.20
CA LEU A 23 -1.81 13.00 -5.37
C LEU A 23 -3.20 12.56 -4.90
N ASN A 24 -4.22 13.01 -5.62
CA ASN A 24 -5.63 12.82 -5.25
C ASN A 24 -6.49 12.44 -6.45
N ASP A 25 -7.30 11.38 -6.32
CA ASP A 25 -8.31 10.98 -7.30
C ASP A 25 -7.74 10.76 -8.72
N LEU A 26 -6.65 10.00 -8.81
CA LEU A 26 -5.93 9.72 -10.06
C LEU A 26 -5.74 8.23 -10.33
N PHE A 27 -5.68 7.88 -11.61
CA PHE A 27 -5.11 6.60 -12.07
C PHE A 27 -3.70 6.81 -12.64
N LEU A 28 -2.74 6.03 -12.13
CA LEU A 28 -1.34 6.11 -12.53
C LEU A 28 -0.91 4.82 -13.22
N SER A 29 -0.10 4.94 -14.28
CA SER A 29 0.66 3.81 -14.83
C SER A 29 1.71 3.37 -13.81
N SER A 30 1.76 2.06 -13.49
CA SER A 30 2.73 1.53 -12.51
C SER A 30 4.16 1.91 -12.86
N ASN A 31 4.55 1.71 -14.12
CA ASN A 31 5.89 2.00 -14.62
C ASN A 31 6.25 3.49 -14.50
N SER A 32 5.31 4.38 -14.85
CA SER A 32 5.56 5.82 -14.79
C SER A 32 5.68 6.31 -13.35
N PHE A 33 4.86 5.80 -12.45
CA PHE A 33 4.93 6.15 -11.04
C PHE A 33 6.21 5.62 -10.38
N VAL A 34 6.62 4.38 -10.67
CA VAL A 34 7.91 3.82 -10.26
C VAL A 34 9.08 4.68 -10.77
N GLY A 35 9.05 5.07 -12.04
CA GLY A 35 10.06 5.95 -12.63
C GLY A 35 10.13 7.31 -11.95
N PHE A 36 8.98 7.88 -11.58
CA PHE A 36 8.90 9.12 -10.83
C PHE A 36 9.50 8.99 -9.42
N ILE A 37 9.09 7.96 -8.66
CA ILE A 37 9.59 7.71 -7.30
C ILE A 37 11.11 7.52 -7.30
N THR A 38 11.62 6.72 -8.24
CA THR A 38 13.05 6.47 -8.39
C THR A 38 13.83 7.75 -8.68
N ARG A 39 13.27 8.66 -9.48
CA ARG A 39 13.90 9.95 -9.83
C ARG A 39 14.03 10.89 -8.64
N HIS A 40 13.10 10.81 -7.69
CA HIS A 40 13.00 11.70 -6.52
C HIS A 40 13.39 11.02 -5.20
N ASP A 41 14.06 9.86 -5.26
CA ASP A 41 14.44 9.02 -4.11
C ASP A 41 15.30 9.75 -3.06
N LYS A 42 16.07 10.75 -3.51
CA LYS A 42 17.00 11.54 -2.72
C LYS A 42 16.44 12.84 -2.18
N THR A 43 15.25 13.26 -2.58
CA THR A 43 14.71 14.59 -2.22
C THR A 43 13.36 14.51 -1.53
N LEU A 44 12.51 13.57 -1.94
CA LEU A 44 11.14 13.46 -1.45
C LEU A 44 11.15 12.90 -0.03
N SER A 45 10.60 13.68 0.90
CA SER A 45 10.50 13.35 2.33
C SER A 45 9.07 13.07 2.77
N SER A 46 8.08 13.51 2.00
CA SER A 46 6.65 13.31 2.27
C SER A 46 5.91 12.88 1.01
N LEU A 47 5.16 11.78 1.11
CA LEU A 47 4.32 11.25 0.04
C LEU A 47 2.91 10.97 0.57
N ALA A 48 1.90 11.58 -0.07
CA ALA A 48 0.49 11.32 0.22
C ALA A 48 -0.22 10.85 -1.06
N LEU A 49 -0.86 9.68 -0.97
CA LEU A 49 -1.61 9.05 -2.05
C LEU A 49 -3.04 8.83 -1.56
N MET A 50 -3.98 9.63 -2.06
CA MET A 50 -5.38 9.54 -1.68
C MET A 50 -6.24 9.17 -2.88
N ARG A 51 -6.96 8.06 -2.78
CA ARG A 51 -7.87 7.57 -3.82
C ARG A 51 -7.12 7.38 -5.14
N ILE A 52 -6.01 6.65 -5.07
CA ILE A 52 -5.12 6.44 -6.22
C ILE A 52 -5.29 5.02 -6.74
N GLY A 53 -5.60 4.93 -8.03
CA GLY A 53 -5.58 3.67 -8.77
C GLY A 53 -4.26 3.47 -9.50
N ILE A 54 -3.84 2.22 -9.62
CA ILE A 54 -2.71 1.85 -10.47
C ILE A 54 -3.17 1.01 -11.66
N SER A 55 -2.57 1.24 -12.82
CA SER A 55 -2.83 0.46 -14.04
C SER A 55 -1.56 -0.24 -14.52
N GLY A 56 -1.74 -1.40 -15.15
CA GLY A 56 -0.63 -2.19 -15.71
C GLY A 56 0.23 -2.92 -14.68
N GLY A 57 -0.25 -3.13 -13.45
CA GLY A 57 0.46 -3.85 -12.38
C GLY A 57 -0.29 -3.82 -11.05
N THR A 58 0.40 -4.16 -9.95
CA THR A 58 -0.09 -4.08 -8.56
C THR A 58 0.65 -2.98 -7.80
N TRP A 59 0.21 -2.68 -6.56
CA TRP A 59 0.91 -1.73 -5.69
C TRP A 59 2.25 -2.24 -5.15
N GLU A 60 2.60 -3.51 -5.34
CA GLU A 60 3.82 -4.10 -4.77
C GLU A 60 5.10 -3.37 -5.21
N GLU A 61 5.31 -3.24 -6.52
CA GLU A 61 6.51 -2.60 -7.08
C GLU A 61 6.66 -1.13 -6.65
N PRO A 62 5.63 -0.26 -6.79
CA PRO A 62 5.71 1.11 -6.28
C PRO A 62 6.05 1.18 -4.80
N LEU A 63 5.37 0.39 -3.95
CA LEU A 63 5.62 0.41 -2.51
C LEU A 63 7.02 -0.12 -2.17
N GLN A 64 7.55 -1.04 -2.96
CA GLN A 64 8.93 -1.48 -2.83
C GLN A 64 9.91 -0.35 -3.13
N GLU A 65 9.72 0.43 -4.19
CA GLU A 65 10.60 1.58 -4.47
C GLU A 65 10.52 2.66 -3.38
N VAL A 66 9.32 2.91 -2.85
CA VAL A 66 9.10 3.82 -1.71
C VAL A 66 9.98 3.46 -0.51
N THR A 67 10.24 2.17 -0.24
CA THR A 67 11.16 1.80 0.87
C THR A 67 12.61 2.16 0.63
N LYS A 68 13.06 2.22 -0.62
CA LYS A 68 14.44 2.55 -0.95
C LYS A 68 14.73 4.04 -0.75
N MET A 69 13.68 4.86 -0.70
CA MET A 69 13.75 6.30 -0.45
C MET A 69 14.24 6.57 0.98
N LYS A 70 15.50 6.99 1.11
CA LYS A 70 16.13 7.24 2.42
C LYS A 70 15.63 8.52 3.09
N GLN A 71 15.13 9.46 2.32
CA GLN A 71 14.64 10.74 2.84
C GLN A 71 13.17 10.70 3.27
N LEU A 72 12.42 9.67 2.83
CA LEU A 72 11.00 9.56 3.13
C LEU A 72 10.77 9.28 4.62
N CYS A 73 10.09 10.22 5.28
CA CYS A 73 9.75 10.14 6.70
C CYS A 73 8.24 10.26 6.96
N HIS A 74 7.47 10.73 5.98
CA HIS A 74 6.01 10.80 6.06
C HIS A 74 5.38 10.07 4.88
N PHE A 75 4.50 9.11 5.18
CA PHE A 75 3.80 8.35 4.15
C PHE A 75 2.32 8.18 4.52
N HIS A 76 1.44 8.72 3.69
CA HIS A 76 -0.01 8.71 3.89
C HIS A 76 -0.68 8.00 2.72
N LEU A 77 -1.41 6.94 3.04
CA LEU A 77 -2.15 6.12 2.08
C LEU A 77 -3.63 6.16 2.44
N ILE A 78 -4.48 6.53 1.48
CA ILE A 78 -5.93 6.45 1.60
C ILE A 78 -6.48 5.83 0.33
N ASP A 79 -7.34 4.81 0.46
CA ASP A 79 -8.12 4.21 -0.63
C ASP A 79 -7.26 3.89 -1.87
N LEU A 80 -6.34 2.92 -1.77
CA LEU A 80 -5.55 2.51 -2.93
C LEU A 80 -6.30 1.49 -3.78
N PHE A 81 -6.41 1.73 -5.08
CA PHE A 81 -7.09 0.83 -6.02
C PHE A 81 -6.09 0.13 -6.92
N GLN A 82 -6.37 -1.11 -7.28
CA GLN A 82 -5.59 -1.88 -8.24
C GLN A 82 -6.48 -2.72 -9.15
N PRO A 83 -5.94 -3.20 -10.29
CA PRO A 83 -6.64 -4.15 -11.14
C PRO A 83 -6.86 -5.48 -10.43
N ALA A 84 -7.67 -6.34 -11.04
CA ALA A 84 -7.92 -7.68 -10.52
C ALA A 84 -6.62 -8.40 -10.17
N PRO A 85 -6.49 -8.92 -8.94
CA PRO A 85 -5.32 -9.70 -8.57
C PRO A 85 -5.25 -10.90 -9.50
N SER A 86 -4.12 -11.07 -10.20
CA SER A 86 -3.97 -12.22 -11.08
C SER A 86 -3.81 -13.47 -10.23
N VAL A 87 -4.49 -14.57 -10.59
CA VAL A 87 -4.38 -15.87 -9.89
C VAL A 87 -2.95 -16.42 -9.91
N GLU A 88 -2.10 -15.90 -10.79
CA GLU A 88 -0.70 -16.28 -10.98
C GLU A 88 0.28 -15.49 -10.11
N ASP A 89 -0.18 -14.45 -9.40
CA ASP A 89 0.66 -13.65 -8.52
C ASP A 89 0.52 -14.11 -7.04
N PRO A 90 1.52 -14.84 -6.49
CA PRO A 90 1.51 -15.35 -5.13
C PRO A 90 1.64 -14.24 -4.07
N HIS A 91 1.68 -12.96 -4.43
CA HIS A 91 1.68 -11.86 -3.47
C HIS A 91 0.28 -11.31 -3.19
N SER A 92 -0.71 -11.67 -4.02
CA SER A 92 -2.10 -11.30 -3.83
C SER A 92 -2.88 -12.45 -3.22
N PHE A 93 -3.41 -12.31 -2.01
CA PHE A 93 -4.18 -13.39 -1.41
C PHE A 93 -5.38 -12.93 -0.61
N GLU A 94 -6.44 -13.73 -0.78
CA GLU A 94 -7.72 -13.74 -0.09
C GLU A 94 -8.60 -12.51 -0.35
N LEU A 95 -9.55 -12.69 -1.27
CA LEU A 95 -10.81 -11.96 -1.23
C LEU A 95 -11.42 -12.22 0.15
N ILE A 96 -11.48 -11.19 0.98
CA ILE A 96 -12.22 -11.32 2.23
C ILE A 96 -13.69 -11.17 1.88
N GLU A 97 -14.46 -12.26 1.90
CA GLU A 97 -15.93 -12.19 1.87
C GLU A 97 -16.40 -11.49 3.16
N LEU A 98 -16.40 -10.16 3.16
CA LEU A 98 -16.76 -9.36 4.32
C LEU A 98 -18.26 -9.13 4.36
N ILE A 99 -18.91 -9.88 5.23
CA ILE A 99 -20.17 -9.49 5.84
C ILE A 99 -19.87 -8.29 6.77
N ASP A 100 -20.11 -7.08 6.26
CA ASP A 100 -20.45 -5.89 7.06
C ASP A 100 -19.35 -5.27 7.97
N THR A 101 -18.11 -5.12 7.50
CA THR A 101 -17.08 -4.38 8.26
C THR A 101 -16.44 -3.25 7.48
N LYS A 102 -16.36 -2.07 8.09
CA LYS A 102 -15.60 -0.90 7.63
C LYS A 102 -14.24 -1.32 7.06
N ILE A 103 -14.02 -1.06 5.79
CA ILE A 103 -12.72 -1.28 5.14
C ILE A 103 -11.75 -0.28 5.80
N GLY A 104 -10.62 -0.77 6.33
CA GLY A 104 -9.58 0.11 6.85
C GLY A 104 -8.73 0.57 5.69
N THR A 105 -9.06 1.74 5.15
CA THR A 105 -8.46 2.23 3.90
C THR A 105 -7.44 3.31 4.09
N GLU A 106 -7.22 3.75 5.33
CA GLU A 106 -6.23 4.77 5.67
C GLU A 106 -5.08 4.16 6.47
N VAL A 107 -3.86 4.60 6.18
CA VAL A 107 -2.66 4.40 7.02
C VAL A 107 -1.80 5.66 6.95
N VAL A 108 -1.34 6.11 8.12
CA VAL A 108 -0.43 7.26 8.26
C VAL A 108 0.82 6.79 9.00
N LEU A 109 1.97 6.89 8.35
CA LEU A 109 3.26 6.46 8.89
C LEU A 109 4.15 7.70 9.07
N GLY A 110 4.60 7.91 10.30
CA GLY A 110 5.33 9.11 10.71
C GLY A 110 6.85 8.93 10.86
N ASN A 111 7.36 7.73 10.61
CA ASN A 111 8.79 7.45 10.66
C ASN A 111 9.19 6.31 9.72
N LYS A 112 10.50 6.13 9.55
CA LYS A 112 11.07 5.18 8.59
C LYS A 112 10.89 3.72 8.97
N ASP A 113 10.90 3.41 10.27
CA ASP A 113 10.79 2.03 10.75
C ASP A 113 9.38 1.49 10.47
N ASP A 114 8.35 2.31 10.72
CA ASP A 114 6.96 1.97 10.42
C ASP A 114 6.73 1.80 8.90
N ILE A 115 7.35 2.65 8.07
CA ILE A 115 7.31 2.53 6.61
C ILE A 115 7.92 1.20 6.14
N ASN A 116 9.09 0.84 6.68
CA ASN A 116 9.75 -0.42 6.32
C ASN A 116 8.93 -1.63 6.75
N LEU A 117 8.37 -1.60 7.96
CA LEU A 117 7.51 -2.65 8.51
C LEU A 117 6.24 -2.82 7.68
N ALA A 118 5.58 -1.71 7.32
CA ALA A 118 4.40 -1.73 6.45
C ALA A 118 4.70 -2.39 5.10
N THR A 119 5.85 -2.09 4.49
CA THR A 119 6.23 -2.74 3.23
C THR A 119 6.56 -4.23 3.37
N GLU A 120 7.13 -4.66 4.49
CA GLU A 120 7.29 -6.09 4.75
C GLU A 120 5.93 -6.80 4.76
N VAL A 121 4.92 -6.19 5.40
CA VAL A 121 3.54 -6.70 5.36
C VAL A 121 3.03 -6.78 3.92
N PHE A 122 3.16 -5.70 3.14
CA PHE A 122 2.72 -5.66 1.74
C PHE A 122 3.36 -6.77 0.89
N ARG A 123 4.67 -6.99 1.00
CA ARG A 123 5.39 -8.03 0.23
C ARG A 123 4.94 -9.45 0.55
N HIS A 124 4.45 -9.66 1.76
CA HIS A 124 4.06 -10.99 2.22
C HIS A 124 2.56 -11.26 2.08
N LYS A 125 1.71 -10.23 2.22
CA LYS A 125 0.26 -10.35 2.16
C LYS A 125 -0.39 -9.02 1.73
N PHE A 126 -0.70 -8.89 0.44
CA PHE A 126 -1.71 -7.94 0.01
C PHE A 126 -3.11 -8.50 0.22
N TRP A 127 -3.97 -7.71 0.83
CA TRP A 127 -5.39 -7.97 0.91
C TRP A 127 -6.15 -7.01 0.03
N THR A 128 -7.12 -7.54 -0.70
CA THR A 128 -7.99 -6.72 -1.53
C THR A 128 -9.45 -7.12 -1.38
N THR A 129 -10.31 -6.13 -1.54
CA THR A 129 -11.76 -6.32 -1.61
C THR A 129 -12.23 -5.88 -2.99
N GLU A 130 -13.00 -6.73 -3.66
CA GLU A 130 -13.62 -6.42 -4.94
C GLU A 130 -14.72 -5.37 -4.77
N LEU A 131 -14.69 -4.33 -5.61
CA LEU A 131 -15.66 -3.25 -5.69
C LEU A 131 -16.05 -3.02 -7.15
N ASP A 132 -17.26 -3.43 -7.55
CA ASP A 132 -17.84 -3.31 -8.89
C ASP A 132 -16.96 -3.83 -10.05
N SER A 133 -15.87 -3.14 -10.37
CA SER A 133 -14.92 -3.43 -11.44
C SER A 133 -13.44 -3.27 -11.04
N GLU A 134 -13.16 -2.93 -9.78
CA GLU A 134 -11.82 -2.63 -9.26
C GLU A 134 -11.60 -3.28 -7.90
N TYR A 135 -10.33 -3.36 -7.47
CA TYR A 135 -9.99 -3.95 -6.18
C TYR A 135 -9.40 -2.88 -5.27
N LEU A 136 -10.01 -2.71 -4.11
CA LEU A 136 -9.53 -1.82 -3.05
C LEU A 136 -8.53 -2.56 -2.17
N VAL A 137 -7.34 -1.99 -2.01
CA VAL A 137 -6.32 -2.49 -1.09
C VAL A 137 -6.77 -2.27 0.35
N ASP A 138 -6.80 -3.35 1.12
CA ASP A 138 -7.13 -3.34 2.54
C ASP A 138 -5.86 -3.14 3.38
N LEU A 139 -5.80 -2.00 4.08
CA LEU A 139 -4.64 -1.59 4.88
C LEU A 139 -4.74 -2.04 6.35
N ARG A 140 -5.77 -2.82 6.72
CA ARG A 140 -5.99 -3.24 8.12
C ARG A 140 -4.83 -4.07 8.69
N LEU A 141 -4.22 -4.98 7.93
CA LEU A 141 -3.05 -5.74 8.42
C LEU A 141 -1.89 -4.79 8.72
N VAL A 142 -1.61 -3.90 7.77
CA VAL A 142 -0.51 -2.94 7.85
C VAL A 142 -0.68 -2.10 9.10
N ARG A 143 -1.87 -1.53 9.28
CA ARG A 143 -2.22 -0.78 10.48
C ARG A 143 -2.01 -1.60 11.75
N ALA A 144 -2.60 -2.79 11.84
CA ALA A 144 -2.53 -3.62 13.03
C ALA A 144 -1.09 -4.06 13.37
N VAL A 145 -0.24 -4.27 12.37
CA VAL A 145 1.19 -4.59 12.56
C VAL A 145 1.97 -3.37 13.04
N VAL A 146 1.79 -2.21 12.40
CA VAL A 146 2.47 -0.95 12.78
C VAL A 146 2.03 -0.49 14.17
N GLU A 147 0.76 -0.63 14.51
CA GLU A 147 0.22 -0.29 15.84
C GLU A 147 0.60 -1.34 16.91
N GLY A 148 1.29 -2.43 16.53
CA GLY A 148 1.78 -3.47 17.43
C GLY A 148 0.68 -4.40 17.96
N GLU A 149 -0.49 -4.41 17.34
CA GLU A 149 -1.60 -5.30 17.67
C GLU A 149 -1.33 -6.74 17.20
N ILE A 150 -0.59 -6.87 16.10
CA ILE A 150 -0.26 -8.13 15.44
C ILE A 150 1.25 -8.23 15.24
N SER A 151 1.81 -9.44 15.39
CA SER A 151 3.22 -9.74 15.20
C SER A 151 3.42 -10.99 14.35
N TYR A 152 4.49 -11.06 13.57
CA TYR A 152 4.81 -12.26 12.79
C TYR A 152 5.59 -13.28 13.61
N LYS A 153 5.00 -14.46 13.85
CA LYS A 153 5.58 -15.54 14.65
C LYS A 153 5.34 -16.89 13.96
N ASN A 154 6.38 -17.73 13.89
CA ASN A 154 6.28 -19.09 13.35
C ASN A 154 5.66 -19.18 11.94
N GLY A 155 5.96 -18.22 11.06
CA GLY A 155 5.45 -18.21 9.69
C GLY A 155 4.01 -17.71 9.54
N ARG A 156 3.41 -17.10 10.57
CA ARG A 156 2.07 -16.52 10.52
C ARG A 156 1.95 -15.23 11.35
N TRP A 157 0.99 -14.39 10.99
CA TRP A 157 0.62 -13.20 11.76
C TRP A 157 -0.28 -13.60 12.94
N GLU A 158 0.12 -13.23 14.15
CA GLU A 158 -0.58 -13.53 15.41
C GLU A 158 -0.87 -12.23 16.17
N GLY A 159 -2.13 -12.04 16.58
CA GLY A 159 -2.53 -10.89 17.41
C GLY A 159 -2.24 -11.11 18.89
N GLU A 160 -1.75 -10.08 19.58
CA GLU A 160 -1.79 -10.07 21.05
C GLU A 160 -3.18 -9.62 21.49
N CYS A 161 -4.04 -10.59 21.81
CA CYS A 161 -5.32 -10.30 22.43
C CYS A 161 -5.08 -9.66 23.80
N ARG A 162 -5.09 -8.31 23.88
CA ARG A 162 -5.16 -7.58 25.15
C ARG A 162 -6.57 -7.67 25.73
N ARG A 163 -6.91 -8.89 26.15
CA ARG A 163 -7.85 -9.36 27.19
C ARG A 163 -8.45 -10.70 26.77
N GLY A 164 -7.75 -11.77 27.16
CA GLY A 164 -8.37 -13.07 27.45
C GLY A 164 -9.06 -13.77 26.28
N GLY A 165 -8.31 -14.15 25.25
CA GLY A 165 -8.80 -15.08 24.24
C GLY A 165 -7.83 -15.20 23.07
N ILE A 166 -7.02 -16.25 23.06
CA ILE A 166 -6.23 -16.60 21.87
C ILE A 166 -7.22 -17.01 20.78
N VAL A 167 -7.53 -16.10 19.86
CA VAL A 167 -8.13 -16.46 18.58
C VAL A 167 -6.97 -16.69 17.63
N GLY A 168 -6.55 -17.94 17.52
CA GLY A 168 -5.72 -18.35 16.41
C GLY A 168 -6.55 -18.21 15.14
N VAL A 169 -6.22 -17.24 14.29
CA VAL A 169 -6.73 -17.22 12.92
C VAL A 169 -6.11 -18.43 12.23
N ARG A 170 -6.91 -19.49 12.10
CA ARG A 170 -6.55 -20.67 11.33
C ARG A 170 -6.62 -20.28 9.85
N PRO A 171 -5.62 -20.66 9.03
CA PRO A 171 -5.83 -20.64 7.59
C PRO A 171 -6.98 -21.62 7.25
N PRO A 172 -7.88 -21.26 6.32
CA PRO A 172 -8.82 -22.22 5.77
C PRO A 172 -8.04 -23.33 5.05
N ALA A 173 -8.60 -24.54 5.10
CA ALA A 173 -8.04 -25.74 4.48
C ALA A 173 -8.20 -25.73 2.95
#